data_AF-A0A535QHX6-F1
#
_entry.id   AF-A0A535QHX6-F1
#
_cell.length_a   1.000
_cell.length_b   1.000
_cell.length_c   1.000
_cell.angle_alpha   90.00
_cell.angle_beta   90.00
_cell.angle_gamma   90.00
#
_symmetry.space_group_name_H-M   'P 1'
#
loop_
_entity.id
_entity.type
_entity.pdbx_description
1 polymer ?
#
loop_
_entity_poly.entity_id
_entity_poly.type
_entity_poly.pdbx_seq_one_letter_code
_entity_poly.pdbx_strand_id
1 'polypeptide(L)'
;MDPREWFTIRQSRRKALRNLGILAGAGLAIDAGVLAAGKVAADDLSGNANPINHILIACQENRSFDNYFGYYPHAGSFGIPANYSQPDGNGGTVTPQHINYPFSGITDISHTWQSIHSEWDTGAMDGFYTADGSDALGYYDGSDLQYYYAVADAFTLCGNYFCSILGPTVPNRLALVSATCGGYTADSISSGAANWPTIVDLLDQYKISWKCYNLGLGLGSTTSLEHFNGLDFFSKWQNDSRLQFKEDDYHSDLNAGTLPQVSFLITEEMISEHPPVDIQWGQQKMADVIAKLMASSSWTSSALFLTYDEGGGFFDHVDPPLVDAYGLGFRVPTLVVSPYARRAYVSSAVYEHSS
;
A
#
# COMPACT_ATOMS: atom_id res chain seq x y z
N MET A 1 10.33 28.27 -3.57
CA MET A 1 9.28 28.25 -4.60
C MET A 1 7.93 28.31 -3.88
N ASP A 2 6.98 29.11 -4.37
CA ASP A 2 5.68 29.38 -3.69
C ASP A 2 4.74 28.15 -3.80
N PRO A 3 4.29 27.55 -2.68
CA PRO A 3 3.40 26.38 -2.67
C PRO A 3 2.04 26.60 -3.36
N ARG A 4 1.62 27.86 -3.60
CA ARG A 4 0.29 28.18 -4.16
C ARG A 4 0.18 27.99 -5.67
N GLU A 5 1.29 27.91 -6.40
CA GLU A 5 1.25 27.70 -7.86
C GLU A 5 1.02 26.22 -8.25
N TRP A 6 1.10 25.28 -7.31
CA TRP A 6 0.88 23.84 -7.57
C TRP A 6 -0.60 23.43 -7.62
N PHE A 7 -1.48 24.12 -6.87
CA PHE A 7 -2.87 23.69 -6.65
C PHE A 7 -3.84 23.96 -7.82
N THR A 8 -3.39 24.56 -8.92
CA THR A 8 -4.28 24.97 -10.03
C THR A 8 -4.08 24.22 -11.35
N ILE A 9 -3.21 23.19 -11.39
CA ILE A 9 -2.96 22.47 -12.63
C ILE A 9 -3.59 21.09 -12.57
N ARG A 10 -4.80 20.95 -13.14
CA ARG A 10 -5.27 19.66 -13.67
C ARG A 10 -4.19 19.11 -14.60
N GLN A 11 -3.36 18.20 -14.11
CA GLN A 11 -2.37 17.54 -14.93
C GLN A 11 -3.11 16.61 -15.87
N SER A 12 -3.21 16.97 -17.15
CA SER A 12 -3.76 16.05 -18.16
C SER A 12 -2.95 14.75 -18.19
N ARG A 13 -3.57 13.61 -18.51
CA ARG A 13 -2.90 12.30 -18.72
C ARG A 13 -1.61 12.42 -19.57
N ARG A 14 -1.58 13.35 -20.54
CA ARG A 14 -0.41 13.66 -21.37
C ARG A 14 0.75 14.33 -20.61
N LYS A 15 0.49 15.08 -19.54
CA LYS A 15 1.50 15.73 -18.69
C LYS A 15 2.09 14.75 -17.67
N ALA A 16 1.30 13.83 -17.11
CA ALA A 16 1.81 12.72 -16.28
C ALA A 16 2.72 11.78 -17.10
N LEU A 17 2.29 11.40 -18.31
CA LEU A 17 3.13 10.67 -19.27
C LEU A 17 4.37 11.47 -19.73
N ARG A 18 4.25 12.81 -19.86
CA ARG A 18 5.41 13.68 -20.13
C ARG A 18 6.36 13.80 -18.93
N ASN A 19 5.89 13.76 -17.68
CA ASN A 19 6.77 13.84 -16.51
C ASN A 19 7.50 12.51 -16.27
N LEU A 20 6.90 11.38 -16.62
CA LEU A 20 7.62 10.11 -16.84
C LEU A 20 8.63 10.22 -18.01
N GLY A 21 8.31 11.00 -19.04
CA GLY A 21 9.20 11.29 -20.18
C GLY A 21 10.24 12.41 -19.97
N ILE A 22 10.15 13.24 -18.92
CA ILE A 22 11.08 14.37 -18.70
C ILE A 22 12.35 13.93 -17.94
N LEU A 23 12.34 12.74 -17.33
CA LEU A 23 13.57 12.02 -16.95
C LEU A 23 14.43 11.61 -18.15
N ALA A 24 13.97 11.80 -19.40
CA ALA A 24 14.75 11.68 -20.63
C ALA A 24 15.42 13.00 -21.09
N GLY A 25 15.40 14.03 -20.24
CA GLY A 25 15.78 15.40 -20.57
C GLY A 25 17.25 15.78 -20.29
N ALA A 26 18.19 14.87 -20.48
CA ALA A 26 19.61 15.20 -20.61
C ALA A 26 20.19 14.48 -21.85
N GLY A 27 19.79 14.95 -23.04
CA GLY A 27 20.61 14.86 -24.25
C GLY A 27 21.18 13.49 -24.66
N LEU A 28 20.51 12.39 -24.32
CA LEU A 28 20.76 11.08 -24.92
C LEU A 28 19.41 10.57 -25.42
N ALA A 29 19.31 10.38 -26.73
CA ALA A 29 18.18 9.68 -27.33
C ALA A 29 18.09 8.29 -26.69
N ILE A 30 17.21 8.12 -25.70
CA ILE A 30 16.76 6.80 -25.28
C ILE A 30 15.92 6.27 -26.42
N ASP A 31 16.58 5.44 -27.23
CA ASP A 31 15.99 4.59 -28.23
C ASP A 31 14.75 3.91 -27.63
N ALA A 32 13.73 3.68 -28.44
CA ALA A 32 12.53 2.94 -28.03
C ALA A 32 12.85 1.53 -27.49
N GLY A 33 14.12 1.11 -27.59
CA GLY A 33 14.72 -0.05 -26.94
C GLY A 33 14.83 -0.03 -25.41
N VAL A 34 14.72 1.10 -24.70
CA VAL A 34 14.80 1.10 -23.21
C VAL A 34 13.49 0.62 -22.55
N LEU A 35 12.35 0.80 -23.22
CA LEU A 35 11.09 0.11 -22.87
C LEU A 35 11.02 -1.30 -23.47
N ALA A 36 11.96 -1.67 -24.34
CA ALA A 36 12.22 -3.06 -24.72
C ALA A 36 13.23 -3.69 -23.75
N ALA A 37 13.03 -3.50 -22.44
CA ALA A 37 13.55 -4.46 -21.47
C ALA A 37 12.93 -5.81 -21.86
N GLY A 38 13.79 -6.71 -22.36
CA GLY A 38 13.37 -7.95 -23.01
C GLY A 38 12.32 -8.67 -22.18
N LYS A 39 11.30 -9.22 -22.86
CA LYS A 39 10.38 -10.20 -22.26
C LYS A 39 11.23 -11.30 -21.63
N VAL A 40 11.46 -11.26 -20.34
CA VAL A 40 11.85 -12.47 -19.61
C VAL A 40 10.56 -13.28 -19.57
N ALA A 41 10.50 -14.34 -20.37
CA ALA A 41 9.38 -15.26 -20.34
C ALA A 41 9.27 -15.78 -18.90
N ALA A 42 8.08 -15.64 -18.29
CA ALA A 42 7.83 -16.07 -16.92
C ALA A 42 8.11 -17.58 -16.69
N ASP A 43 8.27 -18.34 -17.76
CA ASP A 43 8.55 -19.78 -17.76
C ASP A 43 10.03 -20.12 -17.48
N ASP A 44 10.95 -19.14 -17.48
CA ASP A 44 12.40 -19.36 -17.28
C ASP A 44 12.84 -19.38 -15.79
N LEU A 45 11.88 -19.40 -14.86
CA LEU A 45 12.11 -19.35 -13.40
C LEU A 45 12.25 -20.74 -12.75
N SER A 46 12.17 -21.83 -13.52
CA SER A 46 12.29 -23.20 -12.99
C SER A 46 13.72 -23.78 -12.97
N GLY A 47 14.74 -22.95 -13.22
CA GLY A 47 16.14 -23.37 -13.17
C GLY A 47 17.17 -22.28 -12.82
N ASN A 48 16.75 -21.03 -12.63
CA ASN A 48 17.64 -19.91 -12.30
C ASN A 48 17.54 -19.53 -10.82
N ALA A 49 18.66 -19.10 -10.22
CA ALA A 49 18.66 -18.45 -8.92
C ALA A 49 17.70 -17.26 -8.93
N ASN A 50 16.93 -17.06 -7.85
CA ASN A 50 16.02 -15.92 -7.73
C ASN A 50 16.79 -14.61 -7.99
N PRO A 51 16.42 -13.81 -9.01
CA PRO A 51 17.19 -12.62 -9.39
C PRO A 51 16.97 -11.42 -8.46
N ILE A 52 16.08 -11.54 -7.48
CA ILE A 52 15.77 -10.50 -6.50
C ILE A 52 16.79 -10.53 -5.36
N ASN A 53 17.52 -9.42 -5.21
CA ASN A 53 18.44 -9.18 -4.09
C ASN A 53 17.87 -8.17 -3.08
N HIS A 54 16.93 -7.32 -3.50
CA HIS A 54 16.33 -6.29 -2.67
C HIS A 54 14.80 -6.41 -2.65
N ILE A 55 14.24 -6.60 -1.46
CA ILE A 55 12.80 -6.55 -1.21
C ILE A 55 12.50 -5.25 -0.48
N LEU A 56 11.56 -4.46 -0.99
CA LEU A 56 11.09 -3.24 -0.35
C LEU A 56 9.60 -3.39 -0.03
N ILE A 57 9.21 -3.09 1.20
CA ILE A 57 7.83 -3.19 1.68
C ILE A 57 7.40 -1.80 2.13
N ALA A 58 6.50 -1.19 1.39
CA ALA A 58 5.79 0.03 1.77
C ALA A 58 4.36 -0.35 2.13
N CYS A 59 3.91 0.05 3.31
CA CYS A 59 2.55 -0.19 3.76
C CYS A 59 1.95 1.15 4.19
N GLN A 60 0.99 1.63 3.41
CA GLN A 60 0.18 2.83 3.64
C GLN A 60 -1.02 2.50 4.54
N GLU A 61 -1.86 3.50 4.82
CA GLU A 61 -2.91 3.43 5.85
C GLU A 61 -4.34 3.47 5.24
N ASN A 62 -5.22 2.60 5.75
CA ASN A 62 -6.68 2.73 5.76
C ASN A 62 -7.36 2.87 4.39
N ARG A 63 -7.10 1.95 3.46
CA ARG A 63 -7.74 1.93 2.14
C ARG A 63 -8.13 0.53 1.72
N SER A 64 -9.41 0.34 1.44
CA SER A 64 -9.90 -0.88 0.79
C SER A 64 -9.53 -0.91 -0.69
N PHE A 65 -9.54 -2.10 -1.29
CA PHE A 65 -9.32 -2.25 -2.73
C PHE A 65 -10.36 -1.48 -3.53
N ASP A 66 -11.64 -1.58 -3.18
CA ASP A 66 -12.70 -0.90 -3.91
C ASP A 66 -12.68 0.64 -3.76
N ASN A 67 -12.16 1.16 -2.64
CA ASN A 67 -11.96 2.59 -2.48
C ASN A 67 -10.99 3.17 -3.52
N TYR A 68 -9.94 2.42 -3.90
CA TYR A 68 -8.90 2.91 -4.80
C TYR A 68 -8.95 2.32 -6.21
N PHE A 69 -9.20 1.02 -6.34
CA PHE A 69 -9.12 0.27 -7.59
C PHE A 69 -10.43 -0.41 -7.99
N GLY A 70 -11.50 -0.24 -7.21
CA GLY A 70 -12.83 -0.76 -7.57
C GLY A 70 -13.34 -0.25 -8.92
N TYR A 71 -12.99 0.99 -9.26
CA TYR A 71 -13.30 1.64 -10.55
C TYR A 71 -12.10 1.68 -11.52
N TYR A 72 -11.05 0.90 -11.28
CA TYR A 72 -9.92 0.81 -12.21
C TYR A 72 -10.35 0.09 -13.50
N PRO A 73 -10.19 0.71 -14.69
CA PRO A 73 -10.72 0.15 -15.94
C PRO A 73 -10.22 -1.24 -16.32
N HIS A 74 -9.05 -1.65 -15.80
CA HIS A 74 -8.48 -2.98 -16.05
C HIS A 74 -8.59 -3.92 -14.84
N ALA A 75 -9.38 -3.58 -13.82
CA ALA A 75 -9.64 -4.46 -12.66
C ALA A 75 -10.37 -5.74 -13.05
N GLY A 76 -11.08 -5.77 -14.19
CA GLY A 76 -11.78 -6.96 -14.65
C GLY A 76 -12.82 -7.43 -13.64
N SER A 77 -12.78 -8.71 -13.25
CA SER A 77 -13.69 -9.28 -12.25
C SER A 77 -13.39 -8.87 -10.81
N PHE A 78 -12.29 -8.15 -10.56
CA PHE A 78 -11.93 -7.67 -9.22
C PHE A 78 -12.50 -6.29 -8.91
N GLY A 79 -12.95 -5.56 -9.94
CA GLY A 79 -13.60 -4.27 -9.77
C GLY A 79 -15.04 -4.41 -9.30
N ILE A 80 -15.64 -3.29 -8.93
CA ILE A 80 -16.99 -3.24 -8.39
C ILE A 80 -18.00 -3.75 -9.44
N PRO A 81 -18.92 -4.66 -9.07
CA PRO A 81 -19.95 -5.16 -9.97
C PRO A 81 -20.87 -4.04 -10.48
N ALA A 82 -21.38 -4.20 -11.71
CA ALA A 82 -22.38 -3.29 -12.25
C ALA A 82 -23.64 -3.28 -11.35
N ASN A 83 -24.11 -2.09 -11.00
CA ASN A 83 -25.24 -1.85 -10.10
C ASN A 83 -25.03 -2.29 -8.65
N TYR A 84 -23.77 -2.37 -8.18
CA TYR A 84 -23.50 -2.54 -6.76
C TYR A 84 -24.17 -1.45 -5.92
N SER A 85 -24.82 -1.86 -4.83
CA SER A 85 -25.51 -0.99 -3.89
C SER A 85 -25.57 -1.63 -2.51
N GLN A 86 -25.65 -0.80 -1.48
CA GLN A 86 -25.81 -1.19 -0.07
C GLN A 86 -27.22 -0.83 0.41
N PRO A 87 -27.78 -1.54 1.40
CA PRO A 87 -29.01 -1.13 2.09
C PRO A 87 -28.87 0.27 2.70
N ASP A 88 -29.92 1.09 2.59
CA ASP A 88 -29.96 2.44 3.19
C ASP A 88 -30.49 2.48 4.63
N GLY A 89 -30.76 1.31 5.23
CA GLY A 89 -31.38 1.16 6.55
C GLY A 89 -32.87 1.51 6.63
N ASN A 90 -33.49 1.97 5.53
CA ASN A 90 -34.87 2.44 5.44
C ASN A 90 -35.71 1.69 4.39
N GLY A 91 -35.22 0.52 3.94
CA GLY A 91 -35.87 -0.32 2.94
C GLY A 91 -35.55 0.03 1.49
N GLY A 92 -34.62 0.96 1.26
CA GLY A 92 -34.05 1.29 -0.04
C GLY A 92 -32.58 0.87 -0.16
N THR A 93 -31.90 1.43 -1.15
CA THR A 93 -30.49 1.15 -1.44
C THR A 93 -29.75 2.43 -1.79
N VAL A 94 -28.45 2.46 -1.50
CA VAL A 94 -27.52 3.53 -1.84
C VAL A 94 -26.34 2.96 -2.63
N THR A 95 -25.86 3.72 -3.62
CA THR A 95 -24.70 3.32 -4.43
C THR A 95 -23.44 4.04 -3.96
N PRO A 96 -22.24 3.48 -4.20
CA PRO A 96 -20.99 4.17 -3.98
C PRO A 96 -20.92 5.54 -4.66
N GLN A 97 -20.19 6.47 -4.04
CA GLN A 97 -20.08 7.85 -4.50
C GLN A 97 -18.63 8.25 -4.69
N HIS A 98 -18.36 8.96 -5.79
CA HIS A 98 -17.02 9.47 -6.03
C HIS A 98 -16.69 10.56 -5.02
N ILE A 99 -15.50 10.44 -4.44
CA ILE A 99 -14.98 11.36 -3.44
C ILE A 99 -14.46 12.62 -4.14
N ASN A 100 -15.11 13.76 -3.90
CA ASN A 100 -14.71 15.02 -4.56
C ASN A 100 -13.42 15.60 -3.95
N TYR A 101 -12.33 15.59 -4.73
CA TYR A 101 -11.06 16.26 -4.41
C TYR A 101 -11.06 17.77 -4.80
N PRO A 102 -10.34 18.71 -4.10
CA PRO A 102 -9.46 18.56 -2.93
C PRO A 102 -10.15 18.68 -1.57
N PHE A 103 -11.44 18.99 -1.54
CA PHE A 103 -12.21 19.16 -0.30
C PHE A 103 -13.25 18.06 -0.22
N SER A 104 -12.81 16.86 0.14
CA SER A 104 -13.71 15.72 0.26
C SER A 104 -14.53 15.78 1.55
N GLY A 105 -14.03 16.46 2.59
CA GLY A 105 -14.68 16.48 3.91
C GLY A 105 -14.81 15.10 4.53
N ILE A 106 -14.15 14.08 3.96
CA ILE A 106 -14.17 12.72 4.44
C ILE A 106 -13.58 12.67 5.82
N THR A 107 -14.33 12.08 6.72
CA THR A 107 -13.86 11.78 8.07
C THR A 107 -13.05 10.51 8.08
N ASP A 108 -12.26 10.34 9.12
CA ASP A 108 -11.77 9.03 9.50
C ASP A 108 -12.96 8.16 9.95
N ILE A 109 -13.26 7.12 9.16
CA ILE A 109 -14.39 6.23 9.37
C ILE A 109 -14.00 5.20 10.42
N SER A 110 -14.93 4.76 11.26
CA SER A 110 -14.59 3.80 12.31
C SER A 110 -14.15 2.46 11.71
N HIS A 111 -12.90 2.09 11.94
CA HIS A 111 -12.32 0.80 11.52
C HIS A 111 -11.95 -0.08 12.74
N THR A 112 -12.67 0.10 13.84
CA THR A 112 -12.56 -0.79 15.02
C THR A 112 -13.01 -2.20 14.67
N TRP A 113 -12.56 -3.19 15.45
CA TRP A 113 -13.05 -4.57 15.34
C TRP A 113 -14.58 -4.65 15.26
N GLN A 114 -15.29 -3.90 16.11
CA GLN A 114 -16.75 -3.92 16.17
C GLN A 114 -17.40 -3.31 14.92
N SER A 115 -16.88 -2.18 14.43
CA SER A 115 -17.39 -1.55 13.20
C SER A 115 -17.18 -2.45 12.00
N ILE A 116 -15.94 -2.89 11.75
CA ILE A 116 -15.60 -3.74 10.61
C ILE A 116 -16.42 -5.04 10.58
N HIS A 117 -16.70 -5.64 11.75
CA HIS A 117 -17.58 -6.83 11.81
C HIS A 117 -19.05 -6.51 11.55
N SER A 118 -19.51 -5.30 11.86
CA SER A 118 -20.86 -4.83 11.52
C SER A 118 -20.98 -4.55 10.01
N GLU A 119 -19.92 -4.05 9.39
CA GLU A 119 -19.84 -3.82 7.94
C GLU A 119 -19.82 -5.14 7.15
N TRP A 120 -19.03 -6.12 7.62
CA TRP A 120 -18.92 -7.46 7.05
C TRP A 120 -20.24 -8.24 7.08
N ASP A 121 -21.07 -8.00 8.11
CA ASP A 121 -22.34 -8.67 8.38
C ASP A 121 -22.32 -10.18 8.14
N THR A 122 -21.36 -10.87 8.76
CA THR A 122 -21.20 -12.34 8.67
C THR A 122 -21.06 -12.89 7.25
N GLY A 123 -20.51 -12.08 6.33
CA GLY A 123 -20.26 -12.43 4.93
C GLY A 123 -21.37 -11.98 3.98
N ALA A 124 -22.41 -11.29 4.45
CA ALA A 124 -23.40 -10.67 3.59
C ALA A 124 -22.84 -9.45 2.84
N MET A 125 -21.80 -8.80 3.39
CA MET A 125 -21.12 -7.64 2.81
C MET A 125 -22.05 -6.45 2.53
N ASP A 126 -23.12 -6.29 3.31
CA ASP A 126 -24.17 -5.28 3.12
C ASP A 126 -24.36 -4.34 4.34
N GLY A 127 -23.38 -4.32 5.25
CA GLY A 127 -23.43 -3.52 6.47
C GLY A 127 -22.81 -2.12 6.37
N PHE A 128 -21.94 -1.84 5.40
CA PHE A 128 -21.09 -0.64 5.35
C PHE A 128 -21.86 0.68 5.54
N TYR A 129 -22.92 0.89 4.78
CA TYR A 129 -23.71 2.13 4.90
C TYR A 129 -24.49 2.20 6.22
N THR A 130 -25.05 1.08 6.67
CA THR A 130 -25.85 1.05 7.89
C THR A 130 -25.00 1.17 9.15
N ALA A 131 -23.74 0.75 9.09
CA ALA A 131 -22.77 0.88 10.18
C ALA A 131 -22.18 2.30 10.23
N ASP A 132 -21.69 2.80 9.09
CA ASP A 132 -20.76 3.94 9.06
C ASP A 132 -21.12 5.02 8.03
N GLY A 133 -22.27 4.89 7.36
CA GLY A 133 -22.88 5.96 6.55
C GLY A 133 -22.31 6.12 5.14
N SER A 134 -22.49 7.31 4.57
CA SER A 134 -22.15 7.56 3.16
C SER A 134 -20.65 7.55 2.87
N ASP A 135 -19.84 7.95 3.84
CA ASP A 135 -18.39 8.05 3.66
C ASP A 135 -17.77 6.66 3.48
N ALA A 136 -18.32 5.64 4.15
CA ALA A 136 -17.97 4.23 3.95
C ALA A 136 -18.15 3.77 2.50
N LEU A 137 -19.02 4.41 1.71
CA LEU A 137 -19.22 4.10 0.30
C LEU A 137 -18.47 5.04 -0.66
N GLY A 138 -17.55 5.83 -0.13
CA GLY A 138 -16.70 6.70 -0.92
C GLY A 138 -15.68 5.89 -1.75
N TYR A 139 -15.47 6.30 -3.00
CA TYR A 139 -14.38 5.79 -3.83
C TYR A 139 -13.62 6.92 -4.56
N TYR A 140 -12.35 6.68 -4.85
CA TYR A 140 -11.54 7.44 -5.78
C TYR A 140 -11.43 6.74 -7.13
N ASP A 141 -11.07 7.48 -8.17
CA ASP A 141 -10.82 6.90 -9.48
C ASP A 141 -9.53 7.45 -10.12
N GLY A 142 -9.32 7.10 -11.40
CA GLY A 142 -8.13 7.50 -12.13
C GLY A 142 -7.99 9.01 -12.36
N SER A 143 -8.98 9.81 -12.00
CA SER A 143 -8.85 11.28 -12.00
C SER A 143 -8.07 11.79 -10.77
N ASP A 144 -8.14 11.07 -9.64
CA ASP A 144 -7.45 11.37 -8.38
C ASP A 144 -6.17 10.54 -8.20
N LEU A 145 -6.22 9.25 -8.59
CA LEU A 145 -5.17 8.25 -8.39
C LEU A 145 -4.34 7.98 -9.66
N GLN A 146 -4.05 9.04 -10.41
CA GLN A 146 -3.40 8.96 -11.73
C GLN A 146 -2.09 8.17 -11.72
N TYR A 147 -1.25 8.36 -10.69
CA TYR A 147 0.03 7.68 -10.58
C TYR A 147 -0.16 6.20 -10.25
N TYR A 148 -1.01 5.86 -9.28
CA TYR A 148 -1.26 4.45 -8.91
C TYR A 148 -1.91 3.66 -10.03
N TYR A 149 -2.82 4.26 -10.80
CA TYR A 149 -3.37 3.63 -12.00
C TYR A 149 -2.29 3.43 -13.07
N ALA A 150 -1.38 4.39 -13.24
CA ALA A 150 -0.25 4.24 -14.15
C ALA A 150 0.74 3.15 -13.71
N VAL A 151 0.95 2.97 -12.40
CA VAL A 151 1.75 1.86 -11.85
C VAL A 151 1.06 0.53 -12.10
N ALA A 152 -0.26 0.43 -11.89
CA ALA A 152 -1.04 -0.77 -12.19
C ALA A 152 -1.01 -1.12 -13.69
N ASP A 153 -1.10 -0.12 -14.57
CA ASP A 153 -0.93 -0.29 -16.03
C ASP A 153 0.49 -0.77 -16.38
N ALA A 154 1.51 -0.31 -15.65
CA ALA A 154 2.90 -0.60 -15.93
C ALA A 154 3.41 -1.90 -15.28
N PHE A 155 2.75 -2.43 -14.26
CA PHE A 155 3.23 -3.54 -13.43
C PHE A 155 2.09 -4.49 -13.05
N THR A 156 2.14 -5.09 -11.85
CA THR A 156 1.14 -6.01 -11.33
C THR A 156 0.35 -5.33 -10.22
N LEU A 157 -0.98 -5.39 -10.31
CA LEU A 157 -1.93 -5.13 -9.23
C LEU A 157 -2.40 -6.49 -8.66
N CYS A 158 -2.54 -6.63 -7.36
CA CYS A 158 -3.15 -7.82 -6.76
C CYS A 158 -4.65 -7.57 -6.58
N GLY A 159 -5.50 -8.36 -7.25
CA GLY A 159 -6.96 -8.21 -7.17
C GLY A 159 -7.58 -8.87 -5.94
N ASN A 160 -6.83 -9.77 -5.28
CA ASN A 160 -7.23 -10.58 -4.13
C ASN A 160 -6.15 -10.53 -3.02
N TYR A 161 -5.68 -9.33 -2.68
CA TYR A 161 -4.83 -9.12 -1.50
C TYR A 161 -5.70 -8.64 -0.36
N PHE A 162 -5.73 -9.39 0.74
CA PHE A 162 -6.55 -9.11 1.91
C PHE A 162 -5.68 -8.65 3.06
N CYS A 163 -6.15 -7.73 3.91
CA CYS A 163 -5.46 -7.54 5.18
C CYS A 163 -5.58 -8.82 6.03
N SER A 164 -4.62 -9.08 6.93
CA SER A 164 -4.54 -10.39 7.59
C SER A 164 -5.70 -10.67 8.56
N ILE A 165 -6.36 -9.63 9.10
CA ILE A 165 -7.55 -9.79 9.93
C ILE A 165 -8.59 -8.68 9.68
N LEU A 166 -9.86 -8.98 9.94
CA LEU A 166 -10.91 -7.96 10.11
C LEU A 166 -10.64 -7.17 11.39
N GLY A 167 -10.13 -5.95 11.26
CA GLY A 167 -9.82 -5.10 12.39
C GLY A 167 -8.89 -3.95 12.02
N PRO A 168 -8.48 -3.15 13.00
CA PRO A 168 -7.79 -1.91 12.76
C PRO A 168 -6.31 -2.11 12.39
N THR A 169 -5.60 -1.00 12.23
CA THR A 169 -4.22 -0.87 11.81
C THR A 169 -3.25 -1.79 12.55
N VAL A 170 -3.17 -1.69 13.87
CA VAL A 170 -2.08 -2.30 14.64
C VAL A 170 -2.06 -3.82 14.52
N PRO A 171 -3.19 -4.55 14.71
CA PRO A 171 -3.20 -5.99 14.48
C PRO A 171 -2.70 -6.41 13.09
N ASN A 172 -3.05 -5.65 12.05
CA ASN A 172 -2.60 -5.91 10.69
C ASN A 172 -1.11 -5.60 10.48
N ARG A 173 -0.60 -4.51 11.09
CA ARG A 173 0.84 -4.18 11.12
C ARG A 173 1.67 -5.23 11.87
N LEU A 174 1.12 -5.82 12.95
CA LEU A 174 1.75 -6.94 13.67
C LEU A 174 1.83 -8.18 12.77
N ALA A 175 0.74 -8.50 12.06
CA ALA A 175 0.70 -9.64 11.14
C ALA A 175 1.70 -9.45 9.97
N LEU A 176 1.83 -8.25 9.42
CA LEU A 176 2.81 -7.93 8.36
C LEU A 176 4.25 -8.29 8.72
N VAL A 177 4.65 -8.12 9.99
CA VAL A 177 6.03 -8.39 10.42
C VAL A 177 6.22 -9.73 11.12
N SER A 178 5.14 -10.44 11.47
CA SER A 178 5.22 -11.66 12.29
C SER A 178 4.27 -12.80 11.90
N ALA A 179 3.49 -12.63 10.84
CA ALA A 179 2.46 -13.57 10.37
C ALA A 179 1.36 -13.89 11.40
N THR A 180 1.22 -13.06 12.45
CA THR A 180 0.15 -13.16 13.45
C THR A 180 -0.05 -11.81 14.13
N CYS A 181 -1.29 -11.51 14.54
CA CYS A 181 -1.56 -10.37 15.41
C CYS A 181 -1.35 -10.70 16.89
N GLY A 182 -0.92 -11.91 17.27
CA GLY A 182 -0.75 -12.31 18.68
C GLY A 182 -2.04 -12.35 19.50
N GLY A 183 -3.20 -12.36 18.83
CA GLY A 183 -4.52 -12.30 19.45
C GLY A 183 -5.02 -10.88 19.74
N TYR A 184 -4.27 -9.85 19.36
CA TYR A 184 -4.71 -8.45 19.46
C TYR A 184 -5.75 -8.13 18.39
N THR A 185 -6.79 -7.42 18.78
CA THR A 185 -7.91 -7.00 17.91
C THR A 185 -8.19 -5.50 17.97
N ALA A 186 -7.30 -4.73 18.61
CA ALA A 186 -7.45 -3.30 18.81
C ALA A 186 -6.08 -2.60 18.78
N ASP A 187 -6.07 -1.29 18.52
CA ASP A 187 -4.83 -0.49 18.45
C ASP A 187 -4.21 -0.15 19.81
N SER A 188 -4.90 -0.48 20.90
CA SER A 188 -4.45 -0.19 22.25
C SER A 188 -3.35 -1.16 22.74
N ILE A 189 -2.25 -1.26 22.00
CA ILE A 189 -1.03 -1.98 22.39
C ILE A 189 0.07 -0.96 22.68
N SER A 190 0.88 -1.22 23.70
CA SER A 190 2.05 -0.38 23.99
C SER A 190 3.28 -0.84 23.20
N SER A 191 4.16 0.10 22.85
CA SER A 191 5.49 -0.21 22.32
C SER A 191 6.19 -1.23 23.23
N GLY A 192 6.83 -2.23 22.62
CA GLY A 192 7.51 -3.31 23.32
C GLY A 192 6.63 -4.32 24.05
N ALA A 193 5.29 -4.30 23.92
CA ALA A 193 4.43 -5.26 24.59
C ALA A 193 4.52 -6.69 24.02
N ALA A 194 4.86 -6.84 22.74
CA ALA A 194 4.97 -8.12 22.05
C ALA A 194 6.35 -8.79 22.28
N ASN A 195 6.36 -10.13 22.30
CA ASN A 195 7.56 -10.92 22.57
C ASN A 195 7.65 -12.25 21.78
N TRP A 196 6.90 -12.39 20.68
CA TRP A 196 7.01 -13.54 19.78
C TRP A 196 7.94 -13.24 18.59
N PRO A 197 8.36 -14.27 17.81
CA PRO A 197 9.25 -14.08 16.67
C PRO A 197 8.64 -13.27 15.53
N THR A 198 9.48 -12.50 14.85
CA THR A 198 9.18 -11.70 13.65
C THR A 198 10.04 -12.15 12.48
N ILE A 199 9.76 -11.67 11.27
CA ILE A 199 10.62 -11.91 10.11
C ILE A 199 12.05 -11.38 10.34
N VAL A 200 12.21 -10.24 11.04
CA VAL A 200 13.54 -9.65 11.25
C VAL A 200 14.41 -10.45 12.22
N ASP A 201 13.82 -11.31 13.06
CA ASP A 201 14.58 -12.31 13.82
C ASP A 201 15.32 -13.28 12.90
N LEU A 202 14.67 -13.73 11.83
CA LEU A 202 15.28 -14.60 10.84
C LEU A 202 16.31 -13.83 10.01
N LEU A 203 16.00 -12.60 9.59
CA LEU A 203 16.96 -11.78 8.84
C LEU A 203 18.25 -11.57 9.64
N ASP A 204 18.14 -11.26 10.94
CA ASP A 204 19.29 -11.07 11.83
C ASP A 204 20.08 -12.37 12.05
N GLN A 205 19.39 -13.49 12.29
CA GLN A 205 19.99 -14.82 12.44
C GLN A 205 20.83 -15.21 11.20
N TYR A 206 20.32 -14.94 10.00
CA TYR A 206 20.97 -15.29 8.73
C TYR A 206 21.84 -14.16 8.16
N LYS A 207 22.03 -13.06 8.89
CA LYS A 207 22.83 -11.89 8.48
C LYS A 207 22.38 -11.28 7.15
N ILE A 208 21.08 -11.33 6.88
CA ILE A 208 20.44 -10.63 5.77
C ILE A 208 20.29 -9.17 6.19
N SER A 209 20.83 -8.24 5.39
CA SER A 209 20.81 -6.82 5.75
C SER A 209 19.39 -6.27 5.67
N TRP A 210 18.98 -5.51 6.70
CA TRP A 210 17.67 -4.87 6.74
C TRP A 210 17.67 -3.52 7.44
N LYS A 211 16.76 -2.64 7.03
CA LYS A 211 16.54 -1.30 7.62
C LYS A 211 15.06 -0.90 7.51
N CYS A 212 14.60 -0.06 8.43
CA CYS A 212 13.38 0.73 8.26
C CYS A 212 13.75 2.17 7.91
N TYR A 213 13.23 2.67 6.80
CA TYR A 213 13.36 4.06 6.39
C TYR A 213 12.07 4.80 6.70
N ASN A 214 12.16 5.80 7.57
CA ASN A 214 11.06 6.69 7.93
C ASN A 214 10.98 7.81 6.89
N LEU A 215 9.97 7.70 6.03
CA LEU A 215 9.61 8.62 4.97
C LEU A 215 8.79 9.75 5.56
N GLY A 216 9.03 10.98 5.11
CA GLY A 216 8.31 12.12 5.64
C GLY A 216 8.50 13.41 4.86
N LEU A 217 7.94 14.49 5.37
CA LEU A 217 8.12 15.84 4.82
C LEU A 217 9.39 16.52 5.34
N GLY A 218 10.27 15.77 6.00
CA GLY A 218 11.51 16.30 6.61
C GLY A 218 11.27 17.04 7.93
N LEU A 219 10.08 16.91 8.52
CA LEU A 219 9.69 17.55 9.78
C LEU A 219 10.08 16.75 11.02
N GLY A 220 10.72 15.59 10.83
CA GLY A 220 11.28 14.78 11.91
C GLY A 220 10.40 13.62 12.37
N SER A 221 9.60 13.02 11.48
CA SER A 221 8.92 11.77 11.80
C SER A 221 9.91 10.68 12.24
N THR A 222 9.53 9.99 13.30
CA THR A 222 10.22 8.82 13.86
C THR A 222 9.19 7.73 14.12
N THR A 223 9.64 6.48 14.18
CA THR A 223 8.77 5.32 14.47
C THR A 223 7.97 5.46 15.76
N SER A 224 8.51 6.19 16.73
CA SER A 224 7.90 6.42 18.05
C SER A 224 6.76 7.44 18.05
N LEU A 225 6.58 8.20 16.97
CA LEU A 225 5.53 9.23 16.86
C LEU A 225 4.29 8.71 16.16
N GLU A 226 4.49 7.86 15.16
CA GLU A 226 3.43 7.50 14.20
C GLU A 226 2.86 6.09 14.46
N HIS A 227 3.55 5.23 15.21
CA HIS A 227 3.13 3.84 15.53
C HIS A 227 2.80 2.92 14.33
N PHE A 228 3.06 3.34 13.08
CA PHE A 228 2.87 2.54 11.86
C PHE A 228 3.95 1.46 11.65
N ASN A 229 5.07 1.53 12.37
CA ASN A 229 6.09 0.49 12.32
C ASN A 229 5.75 -0.66 13.28
N GLY A 230 5.27 -1.77 12.73
CA GLY A 230 4.91 -2.96 13.52
C GLY A 230 6.03 -3.49 14.42
N LEU A 231 7.31 -3.24 14.09
CA LEU A 231 8.46 -3.66 14.91
C LEU A 231 8.61 -2.88 16.22
N ASP A 232 8.01 -1.69 16.33
CA ASP A 232 8.01 -0.87 17.55
C ASP A 232 7.27 -1.56 18.72
N PHE A 233 6.33 -2.44 18.40
CA PHE A 233 5.57 -3.19 19.40
C PHE A 233 6.34 -4.38 19.98
N PHE A 234 7.48 -4.76 19.40
CA PHE A 234 8.25 -5.93 19.85
C PHE A 234 9.36 -5.51 20.80
N SER A 235 9.32 -6.05 22.03
CA SER A 235 10.28 -5.75 23.11
C SER A 235 11.75 -5.85 22.69
N LYS A 236 12.06 -6.81 21.81
CA LYS A 236 13.41 -7.04 21.26
C LYS A 236 13.87 -5.92 20.32
N TRP A 237 12.96 -5.32 19.55
CA TRP A 237 13.28 -4.46 18.40
C TRP A 237 12.95 -2.99 18.59
N GLN A 238 12.05 -2.64 19.53
CA GLN A 238 11.57 -1.27 19.77
C GLN A 238 12.69 -0.22 19.96
N ASN A 239 13.88 -0.63 20.42
CA ASN A 239 15.03 0.25 20.64
C ASN A 239 16.17 0.04 19.63
N ASP A 240 15.96 -0.77 18.59
CA ASP A 240 16.97 -1.05 17.57
C ASP A 240 17.18 0.16 16.66
N SER A 241 18.44 0.56 16.46
CA SER A 241 18.77 1.73 15.64
C SER A 241 18.40 1.56 14.17
N ARG A 242 18.23 0.32 13.68
CA ARG A 242 17.75 0.04 12.32
C ARG A 242 16.33 0.51 12.07
N LEU A 243 15.56 0.80 13.12
CA LEU A 243 14.21 1.34 12.99
C LEU A 243 14.22 2.85 12.69
N GLN A 244 15.38 3.53 12.82
CA GLN A 244 15.47 4.99 12.87
C GLN A 244 16.11 5.64 11.63
N PHE A 245 16.37 4.88 10.55
CA PHE A 245 16.89 5.49 9.32
C PHE A 245 15.85 6.43 8.71
N LYS A 246 16.31 7.51 8.09
CA LYS A 246 15.47 8.55 7.50
C LYS A 246 15.37 8.36 5.99
N GLU A 247 14.46 9.10 5.38
CA GLU A 247 14.35 9.17 3.93
C GLU A 247 15.66 9.53 3.21
N ASP A 248 16.45 10.46 3.76
CA ASP A 248 17.76 10.80 3.18
C ASP A 248 18.72 9.60 3.18
N ASP A 249 18.64 8.71 4.17
CA ASP A 249 19.45 7.48 4.20
C ASP A 249 19.03 6.50 3.10
N TYR A 250 17.73 6.41 2.77
CA TYR A 250 17.24 5.63 1.62
C TYR A 250 17.84 6.18 0.31
N HIS A 251 17.83 7.51 0.13
CA HIS A 251 18.43 8.14 -1.04
C HIS A 251 19.95 7.91 -1.10
N SER A 252 20.65 8.02 0.02
CA SER A 252 22.08 7.74 0.10
C SER A 252 22.39 6.30 -0.26
N ASP A 253 21.63 5.33 0.25
CA ASP A 253 21.85 3.91 -0.04
C ASP A 253 21.58 3.56 -1.52
N LEU A 254 20.55 4.13 -2.13
CA LEU A 254 20.30 3.98 -3.58
C LEU A 254 21.44 4.55 -4.42
N ASN A 255 21.93 5.75 -4.07
CA ASN A 255 23.01 6.41 -4.81
C ASN A 255 24.36 5.67 -4.66
N ALA A 256 24.60 5.08 -3.50
CA ALA A 256 25.83 4.32 -3.21
C ALA A 256 25.77 2.87 -3.69
N GLY A 257 24.60 2.35 -4.09
CA GLY A 257 24.40 0.93 -4.37
C GLY A 257 24.52 0.05 -3.13
N THR A 258 24.15 0.58 -1.97
CA THR A 258 24.24 -0.08 -0.65
C THR A 258 22.88 -0.36 -0.02
N LEU A 259 21.80 -0.32 -0.83
CA LEU A 259 20.46 -0.68 -0.39
C LEU A 259 20.47 -2.05 0.32
N PRO A 260 19.84 -2.21 1.49
CA PRO A 260 19.80 -3.49 2.19
C PRO A 260 18.99 -4.52 1.40
N GLN A 261 19.15 -5.79 1.76
CA GLN A 261 18.40 -6.87 1.12
C GLN A 261 16.90 -6.81 1.44
N VAL A 262 16.53 -6.29 2.62
CA VAL A 262 15.13 -6.03 2.99
C VAL A 262 14.98 -4.61 3.51
N SER A 263 14.10 -3.83 2.91
CA SER A 263 13.81 -2.45 3.31
C SER A 263 12.34 -2.32 3.69
N PHE A 264 12.07 -1.81 4.89
CA PHE A 264 10.72 -1.40 5.28
C PHE A 264 10.62 0.12 5.08
N LEU A 265 9.60 0.57 4.35
CA LEU A 265 9.36 1.97 4.05
C LEU A 265 8.16 2.41 4.89
N ILE A 266 8.44 3.20 5.93
CA ILE A 266 7.45 3.62 6.93
C ILE A 266 7.12 5.08 6.66
N THR A 267 5.87 5.40 6.34
CA THR A 267 5.42 6.77 6.11
C THR A 267 4.99 7.44 7.42
N GLU A 268 5.17 8.76 7.52
CA GLU A 268 4.51 9.58 8.55
C GLU A 268 3.04 9.84 8.22
N GLU A 269 2.23 10.27 9.20
CA GLU A 269 0.79 10.47 9.06
C GLU A 269 0.39 11.33 7.86
N MET A 270 1.08 12.45 7.64
CA MET A 270 0.72 13.39 6.55
C MET A 270 0.91 12.81 5.13
N ILE A 271 1.57 11.67 4.98
CA ILE A 271 1.81 10.99 3.69
C ILE A 271 1.46 9.49 3.75
N SER A 272 0.88 9.00 4.85
CA SER A 272 0.41 7.62 5.01
C SER A 272 -0.85 7.34 4.19
N GLU A 273 -1.55 8.41 3.83
CA GLU A 273 -2.90 8.41 3.23
C GLU A 273 -4.01 8.09 4.23
N HIS A 274 -3.74 7.98 5.54
CA HIS A 274 -4.79 7.85 6.55
C HIS A 274 -5.82 9.00 6.44
N PRO A 275 -7.14 8.77 6.42
CA PRO A 275 -8.11 9.87 6.39
C PRO A 275 -8.01 10.71 7.67
N PRO A 276 -8.22 12.04 7.63
CA PRO A 276 -8.69 12.83 6.51
C PRO A 276 -7.56 13.40 5.64
N VAL A 277 -6.35 12.83 5.70
CA VAL A 277 -5.19 13.35 4.97
C VAL A 277 -5.39 13.24 3.47
N ASP A 278 -4.84 14.22 2.74
CA ASP A 278 -4.88 14.26 1.29
C ASP A 278 -4.08 13.09 0.68
N ILE A 279 -4.79 12.19 0.00
CA ILE A 279 -4.24 11.02 -0.70
C ILE A 279 -3.17 11.38 -1.76
N GLN A 280 -3.18 12.61 -2.27
CA GLN A 280 -2.17 13.05 -3.23
C GLN A 280 -0.80 13.22 -2.60
N TRP A 281 -0.71 13.48 -1.29
CA TRP A 281 0.58 13.65 -0.62
C TRP A 281 1.29 12.29 -0.51
N GLY A 282 0.56 11.25 -0.09
CA GLY A 282 1.08 9.88 -0.09
C GLY A 282 1.38 9.37 -1.50
N GLN A 283 0.48 9.61 -2.46
CA GLN A 283 0.70 9.24 -3.86
C GLN A 283 1.94 9.92 -4.46
N GLN A 284 2.17 11.19 -4.16
CA GLN A 284 3.37 11.91 -4.60
C GLN A 284 4.63 11.38 -3.92
N LYS A 285 4.56 11.05 -2.63
CA LYS A 285 5.69 10.44 -1.91
C LYS A 285 6.05 9.08 -2.52
N MET A 286 5.08 8.20 -2.72
CA MET A 286 5.34 6.89 -3.32
C MET A 286 5.83 7.00 -4.76
N ALA A 287 5.35 8.00 -5.51
CA ALA A 287 5.88 8.29 -6.84
C ALA A 287 7.36 8.64 -6.84
N ASP A 288 7.79 9.46 -5.88
CA ASP A 288 9.19 9.82 -5.70
C ASP A 288 10.05 8.62 -5.28
N VAL A 289 9.59 7.83 -4.29
CA VAL A 289 10.27 6.62 -3.81
C VAL A 289 10.50 5.60 -4.93
N ILE A 290 9.45 5.30 -5.70
CA ILE A 290 9.49 4.35 -6.82
C ILE A 290 10.37 4.88 -7.94
N ALA A 291 10.24 6.17 -8.31
CA ALA A 291 11.06 6.75 -9.37
C ALA A 291 12.56 6.71 -9.03
N LYS A 292 12.93 7.02 -7.78
CA LYS A 292 14.31 6.92 -7.31
C LYS A 292 14.82 5.48 -7.28
N LEU A 293 14.01 4.52 -6.87
CA LEU A 293 14.37 3.10 -6.94
C LEU A 293 14.66 2.70 -8.39
N MET A 294 13.75 3.01 -9.32
CA MET A 294 13.87 2.66 -10.75
C MET A 294 15.09 3.32 -11.43
N ALA A 295 15.53 4.48 -10.95
CA ALA A 295 16.71 5.18 -11.46
C ALA A 295 18.04 4.67 -10.88
N SER A 296 17.99 3.90 -9.78
CA SER A 296 19.17 3.39 -9.08
C SER A 296 19.76 2.14 -9.74
N SER A 297 21.00 1.80 -9.38
CA SER A 297 21.63 0.55 -9.78
C SER A 297 20.98 -0.69 -9.15
N SER A 298 20.27 -0.54 -8.03
CA SER A 298 19.56 -1.65 -7.35
C SER A 298 18.33 -2.13 -8.13
N TRP A 299 17.71 -1.29 -8.95
CA TRP A 299 16.43 -1.57 -9.65
C TRP A 299 16.39 -2.94 -10.31
N THR A 300 17.46 -3.32 -11.00
CA THR A 300 17.55 -4.55 -11.80
C THR A 300 17.46 -5.84 -10.97
N SER A 301 17.50 -5.73 -9.64
CA SER A 301 17.37 -6.83 -8.69
C SER A 301 16.39 -6.52 -7.54
N SER A 302 15.49 -5.54 -7.74
CA SER A 302 14.53 -5.12 -6.72
C SER A 302 13.10 -5.60 -6.99
N ALA A 303 12.37 -5.85 -5.91
CA ALA A 303 10.91 -5.90 -5.91
C ALA A 303 10.37 -5.01 -4.78
N LEU A 304 9.56 -4.02 -5.15
CA LEU A 304 8.84 -3.17 -4.20
C LEU A 304 7.37 -3.61 -4.15
N PHE A 305 6.88 -3.84 -2.94
CA PHE A 305 5.49 -4.08 -2.63
C PHE A 305 4.93 -2.82 -1.97
N LEU A 306 3.94 -2.20 -2.61
CA LEU A 306 3.17 -1.10 -2.03
C LEU A 306 1.80 -1.66 -1.67
N THR A 307 1.52 -1.75 -0.37
CA THR A 307 0.28 -2.27 0.19
C THR A 307 -0.34 -1.28 1.19
N TYR A 308 -1.48 -1.63 1.77
CA TYR A 308 -2.11 -0.90 2.87
C TYR A 308 -2.33 -1.86 4.04
N ASP A 309 -2.41 -1.33 5.25
CA ASP A 309 -2.58 -2.11 6.47
C ASP A 309 -3.98 -2.73 6.59
N GLU A 310 -5.02 -1.94 6.37
CA GLU A 310 -6.43 -2.35 6.42
C GLU A 310 -7.32 -1.41 5.58
N GLY A 311 -8.65 -1.61 5.65
CA GLY A 311 -9.63 -1.01 4.75
C GLY A 311 -10.07 0.42 5.08
N GLY A 312 -9.85 0.90 6.31
CA GLY A 312 -10.22 2.23 6.78
C GLY A 312 -11.70 2.44 7.01
N GLY A 313 -12.49 1.37 7.11
CA GLY A 313 -13.96 1.43 7.08
C GLY A 313 -14.53 1.76 5.70
N PHE A 314 -13.69 1.87 4.66
CA PHE A 314 -14.17 1.97 3.30
C PHE A 314 -14.64 0.62 2.79
N PHE A 315 -15.74 0.65 2.03
CA PHE A 315 -16.36 -0.55 1.49
C PHE A 315 -15.40 -1.38 0.64
N ASP A 316 -15.56 -2.69 0.73
CA ASP A 316 -15.12 -3.64 -0.29
C ASP A 316 -16.25 -4.64 -0.52
N HIS A 317 -16.54 -4.96 -1.78
CA HIS A 317 -17.67 -5.83 -2.12
C HIS A 317 -17.38 -7.32 -1.95
N VAL A 318 -16.13 -7.72 -1.68
CA VAL A 318 -15.73 -9.13 -1.63
C VAL A 318 -15.67 -9.63 -0.20
N ASP A 319 -16.46 -10.67 0.07
CA ASP A 319 -16.38 -11.43 1.33
C ASP A 319 -15.00 -12.06 1.50
N PRO A 320 -14.26 -11.76 2.58
CA PRO A 320 -12.92 -12.28 2.75
C PRO A 320 -12.91 -13.77 3.11
N PRO A 321 -11.89 -14.54 2.66
CA PRO A 321 -11.78 -15.96 2.98
C PRO A 321 -11.64 -16.24 4.50
N LEU A 322 -12.45 -17.16 5.01
CA LEU A 322 -12.29 -17.69 6.36
C LEU A 322 -11.22 -18.78 6.39
N VAL A 323 -9.98 -18.41 6.75
CA VAL A 323 -8.81 -19.31 6.76
C VAL A 323 -8.46 -19.85 8.15
N ASP A 324 -8.91 -19.18 9.21
CA ASP A 324 -8.73 -19.59 10.61
C ASP A 324 -9.85 -19.03 11.51
N ALA A 325 -9.61 -18.86 12.81
CA ALA A 325 -10.60 -18.33 13.75
C ALA A 325 -10.90 -16.84 13.57
N TYR A 326 -10.00 -16.09 12.92
CA TYR A 326 -10.17 -14.67 12.58
C TYR A 326 -10.66 -14.50 11.14
N GLY A 327 -10.22 -15.38 10.24
CA GLY A 327 -10.36 -15.15 8.80
C GLY A 327 -9.43 -14.03 8.32
N LEU A 328 -9.42 -13.81 7.01
CA LEU A 328 -8.78 -12.62 6.44
C LEU A 328 -9.69 -11.39 6.63
N GLY A 329 -9.10 -10.21 6.58
CA GLY A 329 -9.82 -8.94 6.51
C GLY A 329 -10.19 -8.53 5.10
N PHE A 330 -10.75 -7.34 4.92
CA PHE A 330 -11.14 -6.84 3.60
C PHE A 330 -9.95 -6.72 2.64
N ARG A 331 -10.25 -6.70 1.32
CA ARG A 331 -9.20 -6.48 0.33
C ARG A 331 -8.61 -5.09 0.49
N VAL A 332 -7.28 -5.01 0.35
CA VAL A 332 -6.51 -3.78 0.34
C VAL A 332 -5.75 -3.64 -0.99
N PRO A 333 -5.45 -2.42 -1.47
CA PRO A 333 -4.66 -2.25 -2.67
C PRO A 333 -3.26 -2.82 -2.48
N THR A 334 -2.77 -3.59 -3.46
CA THR A 334 -1.35 -4.00 -3.46
C THR A 334 -0.77 -3.98 -4.87
N LEU A 335 0.32 -3.23 -5.04
CA LEU A 335 1.08 -3.13 -6.29
C LEU A 335 2.45 -3.79 -6.12
N VAL A 336 2.83 -4.62 -7.10
CA VAL A 336 4.18 -5.23 -7.17
C VAL A 336 4.97 -4.54 -8.27
N VAL A 337 5.96 -3.73 -7.87
CA VAL A 337 6.79 -2.90 -8.74
C VAL A 337 8.18 -3.51 -8.84
N SER A 338 8.47 -4.13 -9.98
CA SER A 338 9.74 -4.83 -10.22
C SER A 338 10.04 -4.96 -11.72
N PRO A 339 11.32 -5.02 -12.16
CA PRO A 339 11.65 -5.43 -13.52
C PRO A 339 11.03 -6.78 -13.90
N TYR A 340 10.84 -7.66 -12.91
CA TYR A 340 10.36 -9.04 -13.07
C TYR A 340 8.85 -9.19 -12.85
N ALA A 341 8.15 -8.14 -12.43
CA ALA A 341 6.70 -8.19 -12.29
C ALA A 341 6.04 -8.33 -13.66
N ARG A 342 4.95 -9.10 -13.71
CA ARG A 342 4.10 -9.14 -14.91
C ARG A 342 3.56 -7.72 -15.17
N ARG A 343 3.49 -7.35 -16.44
CA ARG A 343 3.11 -5.99 -16.88
C ARG A 343 1.63 -5.94 -17.21
N ALA A 344 0.96 -4.84 -16.88
CA ALA A 344 -0.48 -4.66 -17.11
C ALA A 344 -1.30 -5.88 -16.65
N TYR A 345 -0.97 -6.40 -15.46
CA TYR A 345 -1.49 -7.67 -14.98
C TYR A 345 -2.22 -7.48 -13.64
N VAL A 346 -3.42 -8.03 -13.51
CA VAL A 346 -4.11 -8.14 -12.23
C VAL A 346 -4.02 -9.58 -11.75
N SER A 347 -3.27 -9.81 -10.67
CA SER A 347 -3.11 -11.15 -10.09
C SER A 347 -4.39 -11.60 -9.41
N SER A 348 -4.82 -12.83 -9.72
CA SER A 348 -6.02 -13.46 -9.14
C SER A 348 -5.73 -14.34 -7.93
N ALA A 349 -4.46 -14.58 -7.63
CA ALA A 349 -4.07 -15.38 -6.47
C ALA A 349 -4.45 -14.65 -5.18
N VAL A 350 -4.76 -15.44 -4.15
CA VAL A 350 -5.10 -14.97 -2.81
C VAL A 350 -3.80 -14.68 -2.07
N TYR A 351 -3.69 -13.48 -1.53
CA TYR A 351 -2.56 -13.00 -0.74
C TYR A 351 -3.06 -12.28 0.52
N GLU A 352 -2.19 -12.17 1.52
CA GLU A 352 -2.35 -11.31 2.69
C GLU A 352 -0.98 -10.85 3.20
N HIS A 353 -0.92 -10.12 4.33
CA HIS A 353 0.33 -9.51 4.82
C HIS A 353 1.49 -10.48 5.08
N SER A 354 1.22 -11.77 5.28
CA SER A 354 2.24 -12.81 5.47
C SER A 354 2.59 -13.63 4.21
N SER A 355 2.09 -13.23 3.03
CA SER A 355 2.29 -13.92 1.73
C SER A 355 3.64 -13.68 1.05
#